data_AF-A0A0C2DBP2-F1
#
_entry.id   AF-A0A0C2DBP2-F1
#
_cell.length_a   1.000
_cell.length_b   1.000
_cell.length_c   1.000
_cell.angle_alpha   90.00
_cell.angle_beta   90.00
_cell.angle_gamma   90.00
#
_symmetry.space_group_name_H-M   'P 1'
#
loop_
_entity.id
_entity.type
_entity.pdbx_description
1 polymer ?
#
loop_
_entity_poly.entity_id
_entity_poly.type
_entity_poly.pdbx_seq_one_letter_code
_entity_poly.pdbx_strand_id
1 'polypeptide(L)'
;MVVLPRSRRRGPTNDAAAERLRRKQAKVAVEDGRPHGWGRAEDPDAHASDRLGFLGRRRANGTPLLLFTVLAVLTGVGLARVESRIEILDVANEITELSGDQQRLLDRKRRLETERAYLRRPARVSDQATERLGMEPAPPERIQRIELLPAALPEPEPADEPDQPDQSEGSNP
;
A
#
# COMPACT_ATOMS: atom_id res chain seq x y z
N MET A 1 -107.45 -18.57 -36.63
CA MET A 1 -107.05 -17.15 -36.50
C MET A 1 -105.67 -17.12 -35.84
N VAL A 2 -104.66 -16.70 -36.58
CA VAL A 2 -103.24 -16.71 -36.16
C VAL A 2 -102.89 -15.31 -35.66
N VAL A 3 -102.39 -15.19 -34.43
CA VAL A 3 -101.91 -13.93 -33.85
C VAL A 3 -100.47 -14.12 -33.38
N LEU A 4 -99.56 -13.35 -33.96
CA LEU A 4 -98.20 -13.04 -33.53
C LEU A 4 -98.05 -11.51 -33.67
N PRO A 5 -96.97 -10.88 -33.19
CA PRO A 5 -96.37 -10.83 -31.85
C PRO A 5 -96.23 -9.35 -31.38
N ARG A 6 -95.64 -9.06 -30.20
CA ARG A 6 -94.90 -7.79 -29.99
C ARG A 6 -94.07 -7.80 -28.70
N SER A 7 -92.78 -8.06 -28.86
CA SER A 7 -91.71 -7.67 -27.92
C SER A 7 -91.40 -6.17 -28.07
N ARG A 8 -91.36 -5.41 -26.97
CA ARG A 8 -90.71 -4.09 -26.91
C ARG A 8 -89.69 -4.06 -25.77
N ARG A 9 -88.43 -4.16 -26.13
CA ARG A 9 -87.24 -3.82 -25.33
C ARG A 9 -86.91 -2.35 -25.62
N ARG A 10 -86.89 -1.49 -24.61
CA ARG A 10 -86.39 -0.10 -24.74
C ARG A 10 -85.80 0.36 -23.40
N GLY A 11 -84.48 0.35 -23.29
CA GLY A 11 -83.77 1.15 -22.29
C GLY A 11 -83.57 2.58 -22.79
N PRO A 12 -83.09 3.50 -21.93
CA PRO A 12 -82.10 4.45 -22.41
C PRO A 12 -80.95 4.74 -21.43
N THR A 13 -79.78 4.79 -22.03
CA THR A 13 -78.43 5.09 -21.54
C THR A 13 -78.16 6.61 -21.51
N ASN A 14 -79.01 7.41 -20.87
CA ASN A 14 -78.89 8.87 -20.91
C ASN A 14 -78.14 9.50 -19.73
N ASP A 15 -77.88 8.77 -18.64
CA ASP A 15 -77.25 9.36 -17.44
C ASP A 15 -75.73 9.54 -17.57
N ALA A 16 -75.05 8.66 -18.31
CA ALA A 16 -73.59 8.68 -18.40
C ALA A 16 -73.05 9.91 -19.17
N ALA A 17 -73.83 10.48 -20.08
CA ALA A 17 -73.45 11.67 -20.84
C ALA A 17 -73.55 12.95 -19.99
N ALA A 18 -74.58 13.05 -19.14
CA ALA A 18 -74.79 14.18 -18.25
C ALA A 18 -73.71 14.29 -17.16
N GLU A 19 -73.25 13.14 -16.64
CA GLU A 19 -72.23 13.11 -15.59
C GLU A 19 -70.84 13.56 -16.08
N ARG A 20 -70.51 13.26 -17.34
CA ARG A 20 -69.25 13.67 -17.98
C ARG A 20 -69.15 15.18 -18.19
N LEU A 21 -70.26 15.85 -18.48
CA LEU A 21 -70.30 17.31 -18.63
C LEU A 21 -70.10 18.03 -17.29
N ARG A 22 -70.69 17.53 -16.20
CA ARG A 22 -70.49 18.10 -14.85
C ARG A 22 -69.02 18.02 -14.39
N ARG A 23 -68.35 16.88 -14.61
CA ARG A 23 -66.92 16.74 -14.27
C ARG A 23 -66.02 17.67 -15.09
N LYS A 24 -66.36 17.94 -16.36
CA LYS A 24 -65.62 18.89 -17.18
C LYS A 24 -65.80 20.33 -16.68
N GLN A 25 -67.03 20.73 -16.34
CA GLN A 25 -67.30 22.07 -15.82
C GLN A 25 -66.65 22.33 -14.46
N ALA A 26 -66.65 21.34 -13.56
CA ALA A 26 -65.97 21.46 -12.26
C ALA A 26 -64.44 21.60 -12.40
N LYS A 27 -63.84 21.00 -13.44
CA LYS A 27 -62.39 21.09 -13.68
C LYS A 27 -61.98 22.44 -14.26
N VAL A 28 -62.82 23.04 -15.10
CA VAL A 28 -62.59 24.39 -15.67
C VAL A 28 -62.69 25.47 -14.59
N ALA A 29 -63.67 25.38 -13.69
CA ALA A 29 -63.82 26.34 -12.59
C ALA A 29 -62.65 26.34 -11.58
N VAL A 30 -61.88 25.26 -11.49
CA VAL A 30 -60.66 25.17 -10.66
C VAL A 30 -59.42 25.71 -11.40
N GLU A 31 -59.42 25.73 -12.74
CA GLU A 31 -58.33 26.32 -13.53
C GLU A 31 -58.46 27.85 -13.69
N ASP A 32 -59.67 28.39 -13.65
CA ASP A 32 -59.94 29.85 -13.73
C ASP A 32 -59.67 30.59 -12.40
N GLY A 33 -59.29 29.88 -11.33
CA GLY A 33 -58.84 30.45 -10.06
C GLY A 33 -57.35 30.82 -10.02
N ARG A 34 -56.63 30.76 -11.14
CA ARG A 34 -55.25 31.27 -11.21
C ARG A 34 -55.30 32.79 -11.35
N PRO A 35 -54.64 33.58 -10.49
CA PRO A 35 -54.56 35.02 -10.69
C PRO A 35 -53.85 35.29 -12.02
N HIS A 36 -54.60 35.76 -13.02
CA HIS A 36 -54.08 36.22 -14.30
C HIS A 36 -53.49 37.62 -14.12
N GLY A 37 -52.44 37.72 -13.30
CA GLY A 37 -51.59 38.90 -13.22
C GLY A 37 -50.28 38.59 -13.89
N TRP A 38 -49.98 39.25 -15.01
CA TRP A 38 -48.59 39.37 -15.45
C TRP A 38 -47.88 40.18 -14.37
N GLY A 39 -47.13 39.50 -13.50
CA GLY A 39 -46.29 40.16 -12.51
C GLY A 39 -45.43 41.20 -13.21
N ARG A 40 -45.52 42.45 -12.76
CA ARG A 40 -44.66 43.53 -13.27
C ARG A 40 -43.26 43.30 -12.71
N ALA A 41 -42.24 43.71 -13.46
CA ALA A 41 -40.82 43.55 -13.11
C ALA A 41 -40.39 44.24 -11.80
N GLU A 42 -41.32 44.84 -11.05
CA GLU A 42 -41.09 45.57 -9.80
C GLU A 42 -41.61 44.82 -8.56
N ASP A 43 -42.17 43.61 -8.71
CA ASP A 43 -42.56 42.79 -7.56
C ASP A 43 -41.31 42.25 -6.81
N PRO A 44 -41.09 42.62 -5.52
CA PRO A 44 -39.90 42.22 -4.77
C PRO A 44 -39.85 40.70 -4.49
N ASP A 45 -40.99 40.01 -4.58
CA ASP A 45 -41.11 38.57 -4.35
C ASP A 45 -40.71 37.74 -5.59
N ALA A 46 -40.62 38.36 -6.78
CA ALA A 46 -40.18 37.68 -8.00
C ALA A 46 -38.68 37.33 -7.95
N HIS A 47 -37.86 38.14 -7.28
CA HIS A 47 -36.41 37.90 -7.21
C HIS A 47 -36.01 36.81 -6.20
N ALA A 48 -36.85 36.52 -5.21
CA ALA A 48 -36.58 35.48 -4.22
C ALA A 48 -36.81 34.06 -4.77
N SER A 49 -37.81 33.91 -5.65
CA SER A 49 -38.18 32.61 -6.22
C SER A 49 -37.29 32.20 -7.41
N ASP A 50 -36.72 33.16 -8.13
CA ASP A 50 -35.91 32.87 -9.32
C ASP A 50 -34.50 32.35 -8.98
N ARG A 51 -33.89 32.80 -7.87
CA ARG A 51 -32.57 32.30 -7.45
C ARG A 51 -32.57 30.83 -6.99
N LEU A 52 -33.72 30.31 -6.58
CA LEU A 52 -33.89 28.92 -6.15
C LEU A 52 -34.38 27.99 -7.28
N GLY A 53 -34.89 28.54 -8.39
CA GLY A 53 -35.44 27.79 -9.52
C GLY A 53 -34.40 27.11 -10.41
N PHE A 54 -33.16 27.60 -10.45
CA PHE A 54 -32.08 27.05 -11.29
C PHE A 54 -31.56 25.68 -10.83
N LEU A 55 -31.84 25.28 -9.58
CA LEU A 55 -31.42 24.00 -9.02
C LEU A 55 -32.49 22.90 -9.16
N GLY A 56 -33.75 23.24 -9.46
CA GLY A 56 -34.89 22.33 -9.29
C GLY A 56 -35.43 21.62 -10.54
N ARG A 57 -34.90 21.87 -11.75
CA ARG A 57 -35.44 21.28 -13.00
C ARG A 57 -34.42 20.60 -13.90
N ARG A 58 -33.25 20.24 -13.40
CA ARG A 58 -32.40 19.29 -14.11
C ARG A 58 -32.97 17.90 -13.87
N ARG A 59 -33.58 17.31 -14.91
CA ARG A 59 -33.77 15.85 -14.98
C ARG A 59 -32.52 15.19 -14.41
N ALA A 60 -32.71 14.19 -13.55
CA ALA A 60 -31.65 13.39 -12.96
C ALA A 60 -30.89 12.60 -14.06
N ASN A 61 -30.18 13.31 -14.92
CA ASN A 61 -29.18 12.76 -15.80
C ASN A 61 -28.02 12.45 -14.87
N GLY A 62 -27.52 11.21 -14.82
CA GLY A 62 -26.42 10.79 -13.94
C GLY A 62 -25.09 11.53 -14.14
N THR A 63 -25.06 12.53 -15.03
CA THR A 63 -23.92 13.37 -15.37
C THR A 63 -23.24 14.07 -14.19
N PRO A 64 -23.92 14.69 -13.20
CA PRO A 64 -23.24 15.34 -12.08
C PRO A 64 -22.61 14.31 -11.13
N LEU A 65 -23.21 13.12 -11.01
CA LEU A 65 -22.65 12.01 -10.21
C LEU A 65 -21.41 11.43 -10.91
N LEU A 66 -21.43 11.31 -12.23
CA LEU A 66 -20.27 10.95 -13.05
C LEU A 66 -19.15 11.99 -12.90
N LEU A 67 -19.47 13.28 -12.95
CA LEU A 67 -18.50 14.35 -12.78
C LEU A 67 -17.87 14.34 -11.39
N PHE A 68 -18.68 14.10 -10.34
CA PHE A 68 -18.20 13.98 -8.98
C PHE A 68 -17.31 12.75 -8.77
N THR A 69 -17.67 11.60 -9.34
CA THR A 69 -16.86 10.39 -9.26
C THR A 69 -15.53 10.55 -10.00
N VAL A 70 -15.52 11.15 -11.19
CA VAL A 70 -14.28 11.47 -11.92
C VAL A 70 -13.40 12.42 -11.10
N LEU A 71 -13.99 13.46 -10.53
CA LEU A 71 -13.26 14.40 -9.66
C LEU A 71 -12.67 13.70 -8.43
N ALA A 72 -13.44 12.82 -7.78
CA ALA A 72 -12.99 12.05 -6.62
C ALA A 72 -11.82 11.11 -6.98
N VAL A 73 -11.90 10.41 -8.11
CA VAL A 73 -10.82 9.52 -8.59
C VAL A 73 -9.56 10.32 -8.91
N LEU A 74 -9.68 11.44 -9.63
CA LEU A 74 -8.55 12.32 -9.94
C LEU A 74 -7.88 12.85 -8.67
N THR A 75 -8.68 13.25 -7.68
CA THR A 75 -8.19 13.71 -6.38
C THR A 75 -7.45 12.59 -5.64
N GLY A 76 -8.03 11.38 -5.60
CA GLY A 76 -7.41 10.21 -4.98
C GLY A 76 -6.09 9.82 -5.63
N VAL A 77 -6.01 9.82 -6.96
CA VAL A 77 -4.77 9.56 -7.70
C VAL A 77 -3.73 10.65 -7.43
N GLY A 78 -4.15 11.91 -7.34
CA GLY A 78 -3.29 13.03 -6.98
C GLY A 78 -2.65 12.84 -5.60
N LEU A 79 -3.45 12.48 -4.61
CA LEU A 79 -2.99 12.21 -3.24
C LEU A 79 -2.04 11.02 -3.17
N ALA A 80 -2.41 9.88 -3.75
CA ALA A 80 -1.57 8.68 -3.78
C ALA A 80 -0.21 8.95 -4.44
N ARG A 81 -0.19 9.75 -5.52
CA ARG A 81 1.05 10.13 -6.20
C ARG A 81 1.96 11.01 -5.33
N VAL A 82 1.40 11.83 -4.44
CA VAL A 82 2.17 12.65 -3.50
C VAL A 82 2.74 11.78 -2.39
N GLU A 83 1.95 10.87 -1.81
CA GLU A 83 2.43 9.93 -0.78
C GLU A 83 3.60 9.08 -1.29
N SER A 84 3.48 8.52 -2.50
CA SER A 84 4.60 7.77 -3.11
C SER A 84 5.87 8.61 -3.29
N ARG A 85 5.76 9.93 -3.46
CA ARG A 85 6.93 10.81 -3.58
C ARG A 85 7.57 11.11 -2.24
N ILE A 86 6.79 11.15 -1.17
CA ILE A 86 7.30 11.35 0.20
C ILE A 86 8.11 10.12 0.60
N GLU A 87 7.59 8.91 0.35
CA GLU A 87 8.29 7.66 0.64
C GLU A 87 9.64 7.56 -0.10
N ILE A 88 9.70 8.02 -1.35
CA ILE A 88 10.96 8.09 -2.11
C ILE A 88 11.96 9.06 -1.47
N LEU A 89 11.50 10.17 -0.88
CA LEU A 89 12.36 11.14 -0.22
C LEU A 89 12.95 10.58 1.08
N ASP A 90 12.15 9.86 1.84
CA ASP A 90 12.59 9.21 3.07
C ASP A 90 13.63 8.12 2.78
N VAL A 91 13.39 7.30 1.74
CA VAL A 91 14.35 6.29 1.27
C VAL A 91 15.65 6.94 0.77
N ALA A 92 15.56 8.08 0.06
CA ALA A 92 16.74 8.80 -0.38
C ALA A 92 17.57 9.34 0.80
N ASN A 93 16.90 9.84 1.84
CA ASN A 93 17.56 10.30 3.05
C ASN A 93 18.28 9.15 3.78
N GLU A 94 17.63 8.00 3.92
CA GLU A 94 18.21 6.79 4.51
C GLU A 94 19.43 6.30 3.72
N ILE A 95 19.36 6.30 2.38
CA ILE A 95 20.51 5.95 1.53
C ILE A 95 21.68 6.90 1.75
N THR A 96 21.42 8.22 1.87
CA THR A 96 22.50 9.19 2.12
C THR A 96 23.12 9.02 3.50
N GLU A 97 22.33 8.69 4.52
CA GLU A 97 22.82 8.44 5.88
C GLU A 97 23.71 7.18 5.92
N LEU A 98 23.21 6.06 5.37
CA LEU A 98 23.96 4.80 5.28
C LEU A 98 25.24 4.94 4.45
N SER A 99 25.19 5.71 3.35
CA SER A 99 26.38 6.00 2.54
C SER A 99 27.42 6.82 3.31
N GLY A 100 26.98 7.79 4.12
CA GLY A 100 27.85 8.57 4.99
C GLY A 100 28.59 7.70 6.02
N ASP A 101 27.88 6.74 6.62
CA ASP A 101 28.47 5.82 7.60
C ASP A 101 29.41 4.80 6.96
N GLN A 102 29.08 4.29 5.77
CA GLN A 102 30.00 3.45 5.00
C GLN A 102 31.32 4.18 4.70
N GLN A 103 31.25 5.45 4.29
CA GLN A 103 32.44 6.26 4.01
C GLN A 103 33.30 6.43 5.26
N ARG A 104 32.68 6.73 6.42
CA ARG A 104 33.36 6.88 7.70
C ARG A 104 34.07 5.59 8.14
N LEU A 105 33.43 4.44 7.94
CA LEU A 105 34.01 3.14 8.26
C LEU A 105 35.20 2.81 7.35
N LEU A 106 35.11 3.13 6.06
CA LEU A 106 36.22 2.93 5.13
C LEU A 106 37.43 3.81 5.48
N ASP A 107 37.21 5.06 5.87
CA ASP A 107 38.29 5.96 6.31
C ASP A 107 38.96 5.47 7.59
N ARG A 108 38.17 4.99 8.57
CA ARG A 108 38.69 4.35 9.78
C ARG A 108 39.51 3.10 9.46
N LYS A 109 39.01 2.26 8.56
CA LYS A 109 39.74 1.05 8.12
C LYS A 109 41.07 1.42 7.47
N ARG A 110 41.09 2.37 6.53
CA ARG A 110 42.33 2.85 5.89
C ARG A 110 43.32 3.39 6.91
N ARG A 111 42.84 4.14 7.90
CA ARG A 111 43.68 4.65 8.99
C ARG A 111 44.28 3.51 9.81
N LEU A 112 43.46 2.53 10.23
CA LEU A 112 43.94 1.38 11.00
C LEU A 112 44.89 0.50 10.20
N GLU A 113 44.68 0.32 8.89
CA GLU A 113 45.61 -0.38 8.01
C GLU A 113 46.95 0.35 7.90
N THR A 114 46.92 1.68 7.85
CA THR A 114 48.13 2.51 7.86
C THR A 114 48.87 2.40 9.19
N GLU A 115 48.16 2.47 10.31
CA GLU A 115 48.72 2.28 11.65
C GLU A 115 49.28 0.85 11.82
N ARG A 116 48.58 -0.16 11.30
CA ARG A 116 49.06 -1.54 11.30
C ARG A 116 50.30 -1.72 10.43
N ALA A 117 50.35 -1.13 9.25
CA ALA A 117 51.52 -1.17 8.39
C ALA A 117 52.72 -0.47 9.03
N TYR A 118 52.48 0.61 9.76
CA TYR A 118 53.48 1.32 10.53
C TYR A 118 54.03 0.49 11.70
N LEU A 119 53.16 -0.17 12.46
CA LEU A 119 53.55 -1.03 13.59
C LEU A 119 54.23 -2.34 13.14
N ARG A 120 53.96 -2.80 11.92
CA ARG A 120 54.54 -4.03 11.37
C ARG A 120 55.97 -3.84 10.82
N ARG A 121 56.56 -2.64 10.88
CA ARG A 121 57.97 -2.44 10.46
C ARG A 121 58.93 -2.90 11.57
N PRO A 122 59.63 -4.05 11.39
CA PRO A 122 60.54 -4.57 12.41
C PRO A 122 61.73 -3.64 12.67
N ALA A 123 62.13 -2.83 11.67
CA ALA A 123 63.18 -1.83 11.79
C ALA A 123 62.93 -0.83 12.94
N ARG A 124 61.67 -0.44 13.18
CA ARG A 124 61.36 0.48 14.29
C ARG A 124 61.50 -0.15 15.66
N VAL A 125 61.22 -1.44 15.77
CA VAL A 125 61.36 -2.19 17.02
C VAL A 125 62.83 -2.38 17.33
N SER A 126 63.66 -2.68 16.33
CA SER A 126 65.12 -2.73 16.50
C SER A 126 65.68 -1.35 16.87
N ASP A 127 65.27 -0.28 16.18
CA ASP A 127 65.77 1.07 16.46
C ASP A 127 65.43 1.49 17.90
N GLN A 128 64.18 1.28 18.36
CA GLN A 128 63.80 1.59 19.74
C GLN A 128 64.48 0.68 20.78
N ALA A 129 64.67 -0.61 20.47
CA ALA A 129 65.35 -1.53 21.38
C ALA A 129 66.83 -1.16 21.55
N THR A 130 67.49 -0.70 20.49
CA THR A 130 68.87 -0.24 20.54
C THR A 130 68.99 1.13 21.19
N GLU A 131 68.15 2.11 20.83
CA GLU A 131 68.22 3.48 21.39
C GLU A 131 67.79 3.56 22.86
N ARG A 132 66.69 2.90 23.24
CA ARG A 132 66.11 3.06 24.59
C ARG A 132 66.52 1.99 25.58
N LEU A 133 66.78 0.77 25.09
CA LEU A 133 67.07 -0.38 25.94
C LEU A 133 68.53 -0.84 25.80
N GLY A 134 69.32 -0.21 24.92
CA GLY A 134 70.73 -0.56 24.71
C GLY A 134 70.92 -1.98 24.17
N MET A 135 69.90 -2.58 23.58
CA MET A 135 69.98 -3.95 23.08
C MET A 135 70.71 -4.00 21.74
N GLU A 136 71.70 -4.88 21.64
CA GLU A 136 72.34 -5.23 20.38
C GLU A 136 71.63 -6.42 19.72
N PRO A 137 71.48 -6.41 18.37
CA PRO A 137 70.94 -7.56 17.65
C PRO A 137 71.82 -8.79 17.89
N ALA A 138 71.22 -9.91 18.28
CA ALA A 138 71.96 -11.15 18.44
C ALA A 138 72.57 -11.58 17.08
N PRO A 139 73.88 -11.89 17.03
CA PRO A 139 74.52 -12.36 15.81
C PRO A 139 73.88 -13.68 15.35
N PRO A 140 73.73 -13.90 14.03
CA PRO A 140 73.00 -15.02 13.46
C PRO A 140 73.57 -16.39 13.87
N GLU A 141 74.86 -16.44 14.21
CA GLU A 141 75.56 -17.62 14.71
C GLU A 141 75.02 -18.13 16.07
N ARG A 142 74.32 -17.29 16.84
CA ARG A 142 73.74 -17.65 18.15
C ARG A 142 72.27 -18.08 18.09
N ILE A 143 71.64 -18.00 16.92
CA ILE A 143 70.21 -18.33 16.75
C ILE A 143 70.08 -19.79 16.36
N GLN A 144 69.74 -20.66 17.32
CA GLN A 144 69.40 -22.05 17.01
C GLN A 144 67.99 -22.12 16.44
N ARG A 145 67.88 -22.53 15.18
CA ARG A 145 66.61 -22.78 14.51
C ARG A 145 66.04 -24.10 15.02
N ILE A 146 64.94 -24.03 15.76
CA ILE A 146 64.23 -25.22 16.21
C ILE A 146 63.31 -25.65 15.07
N GLU A 147 63.65 -26.71 14.37
CA GLU A 147 62.75 -27.33 13.40
C GLU A 147 61.69 -28.11 14.17
N LEU A 148 60.45 -27.64 14.10
CA LEU A 148 59.31 -28.35 14.68
C LEU A 148 59.00 -29.55 13.78
N LEU A 149 59.32 -30.75 14.27
CA LEU A 149 58.86 -31.98 13.66
C LEU A 149 57.32 -31.95 13.60
N PRO A 150 56.72 -32.25 12.43
CA PRO A 150 55.28 -32.32 12.31
C PRO A 150 54.77 -33.33 13.34
N ALA A 151 53.85 -32.89 14.19
CA ALA A 151 53.21 -33.75 15.18
C ALA A 151 52.73 -35.02 14.47
N ALA A 152 53.24 -36.18 14.90
CA ALA A 152 52.77 -37.46 14.42
C ALA A 152 51.26 -37.48 14.61
N LEU A 153 50.52 -37.56 13.51
CA LEU A 153 49.08 -37.75 13.55
C LEU A 153 48.80 -38.99 14.42
N PRO A 154 47.83 -38.94 15.35
CA PRO A 154 47.46 -40.12 16.12
C PRO A 154 47.12 -41.24 15.12
N GLU A 155 47.80 -42.38 15.26
CA GLU A 155 47.50 -43.57 14.46
C GLU A 155 46.00 -43.88 14.62
N PRO A 156 45.30 -44.23 13.52
CA PRO A 156 43.90 -44.62 13.62
C PRO A 156 43.81 -45.83 14.55
N GLU A 157 43.09 -45.68 15.67
CA GLU A 157 42.77 -46.79 16.55
C GLU A 157 42.21 -47.95 15.72
N PRO A 158 42.67 -49.20 15.96
CA PRO A 158 42.15 -50.34 15.23
C PRO A 158 40.64 -50.41 15.48
N ALA A 159 39.88 -50.37 14.38
CA ALA A 159 38.43 -50.52 14.42
C ALA A 159 38.08 -51.78 15.22
N ASP A 160 37.23 -51.61 16.23
CA ASP A 160 36.70 -52.68 17.07
C ASP A 160 36.28 -53.88 16.19
N GLU A 161 36.89 -55.04 16.43
CA GLU A 161 36.45 -56.30 15.83
C GLU A 161 35.01 -56.57 16.28
N PRO A 162 34.07 -56.88 15.37
CA PRO A 162 32.69 -57.14 15.75
C PRO A 162 32.58 -58.44 16.56
N ASP A 163 31.95 -58.33 17.72
CA ASP A 163 31.53 -59.42 18.61
C ASP A 163 31.06 -60.66 17.83
N GLN A 164 31.81 -61.76 17.96
CA GLN A 164 31.32 -63.08 17.56
C GLN A 164 30.26 -63.54 18.57
N PRO A 165 29.05 -63.92 18.14
CA PRO A 165 28.02 -64.36 19.05
C PRO A 165 28.39 -65.72 19.66
N ASP A 166 28.43 -65.72 20.99
CA ASP A 166 28.60 -66.85 21.89
C ASP A 166 27.59 -67.96 21.57
N GLN A 167 28.05 -69.00 20.88
CA GLN A 167 27.36 -70.27 20.75
C GLN A 167 27.95 -71.23 21.78
N SER A 168 27.48 -71.15 23.02
CA SER A 168 27.67 -72.23 23.99
C SER A 168 26.47 -72.29 24.95
N GLU A 169 25.61 -73.27 24.72
CA GLU A 169 25.35 -74.36 25.67
C GLU A 169 24.33 -74.04 26.78
N GLY A 170 23.05 -74.09 26.39
CA GLY A 170 21.94 -74.40 27.30
C GLY A 170 21.62 -75.90 27.26
N SER A 171 22.54 -76.71 27.79
CA SER A 171 22.30 -78.11 28.18
C SER A 171 21.59 -78.09 29.54
N ASN A 172 20.34 -78.53 29.63
CA ASN A 172 19.91 -79.84 30.16
C ASN A 172 18.64 -79.61 31.04
N PRO A 173 17.98 -80.66 31.56
CA PRO A 173 16.71 -81.21 31.10
C PRO A 173 15.47 -80.87 31.95
#